data_AF-W6AV32-F1
#
_entry.id   AF-W6AV32-F1
#
_cell.length_a   1.000
_cell.length_b   1.000
_cell.length_c   1.000
_cell.angle_alpha   90.00
_cell.angle_beta   90.00
_cell.angle_gamma   90.00
#
_symmetry.space_group_name_H-M   'P 1'
#
loop_
_entity.id
_entity.type
_entity.pdbx_description
1 polymer ?
#
loop_
_entity_poly.entity_id
_entity_poly.type
_entity_poly.pdbx_seq_one_letter_code
_entity_poly.pdbx_strand_id
1 'polypeptide(L)' 'MINQGSLTIGFIGGHNAMKMIFGEGHSELEAAYDLLYQAVLTMNEIANQYKQKYKFKLFSYCHSGRRITWAFY' A
#
# COMPACT_ATOMS: atom_id res chain seq x y z
N MET A 1 -17.90 5.82 -25.73
CA MET A 1 -16.57 6.12 -25.14
C MET A 1 -16.42 5.31 -23.87
N ILE A 2 -15.45 4.41 -23.80
CA ILE A 2 -15.16 3.62 -22.60
C ILE A 2 -14.21 4.45 -21.75
N ASN A 3 -14.67 4.95 -20.61
CA ASN A 3 -13.85 5.73 -19.67
C ASN A 3 -12.96 4.80 -18.84
N GLN A 4 -12.17 3.95 -19.51
CA GLN A 4 -11.39 2.87 -18.88
C GLN A 4 -9.92 3.29 -18.72
N GLY A 5 -9.66 4.18 -17.77
CA GLY A 5 -8.31 4.43 -17.26
C GLY A 5 -8.02 3.55 -16.03
N SER A 6 -6.81 3.01 -15.93
CA SER A 6 -6.28 2.43 -14.69
C SER A 6 -5.38 3.45 -14.00
N LEU A 7 -5.65 3.71 -12.73
CA LEU A 7 -4.80 4.55 -11.88
C LEU A 7 -4.15 3.65 -10.81
N THR A 8 -2.89 3.88 -10.48
CA THR A 8 -2.18 3.11 -9.45
C THR A 8 -1.68 4.06 -8.37
N ILE A 9 -1.96 3.75 -7.12
CA ILE A 9 -1.42 4.44 -5.94
C ILE A 9 -0.40 3.49 -5.32
N GLY A 10 0.82 3.96 -5.07
CA GLY A 10 1.80 3.13 -4.41
C GLY A 10 2.76 3.94 -3.57
N PHE A 11 3.46 3.25 -2.67
CA PHE A 11 4.49 3.84 -1.83
C PHE A 11 5.73 2.95 -1.80
N ILE A 12 6.87 3.59 -1.55
CA ILE A 12 8.18 2.96 -1.46
C ILE A 12 8.80 3.25 -0.09
N GLY A 13 9.70 2.38 0.35
CA GLY A 13 10.48 2.64 1.57
C GLY A 13 9.77 2.32 2.88
N GLY A 14 8.76 1.45 2.88
CA GLY A 14 8.05 1.02 4.11
C GLY A 14 9.00 0.52 5.20
N HIS A 15 10.07 -0.19 4.84
CA HIS A 15 11.09 -0.65 5.80
C HIS A 15 11.81 0.53 6.50
N ASN A 16 12.24 1.53 5.74
CA ASN A 16 12.92 2.71 6.29
C ASN A 16 11.96 3.57 7.12
N ALA A 17 10.73 3.73 6.66
CA ALA A 17 9.70 4.43 7.43
C ALA A 17 9.48 3.75 8.79
N MET A 18 9.42 2.42 8.82
CA MET A 18 9.28 1.70 10.09
C MET A 18 10.53 1.82 10.97
N LYS A 19 11.74 1.75 10.40
CA LYS A 19 12.97 2.03 11.17
C LYS A 19 12.99 3.42 11.79
N MET A 20 12.44 4.43 11.14
CA MET A 20 12.34 5.77 11.70
C MET A 20 11.33 5.88 12.86
N ILE A 21 10.23 5.11 12.81
CA ILE A 21 9.17 5.15 13.82
C ILE A 21 9.52 4.27 15.02
N PHE A 22 10.03 3.06 14.77
CA PHE A 22 10.22 2.02 15.77
C PHE A 22 11.69 1.70 16.08
N GLY A 23 12.65 2.25 15.33
CA GLY A 23 14.06 1.80 15.37
C GLY A 23 14.32 0.52 14.57
N GLU A 24 13.28 -0.28 14.34
CA GLU A 24 13.30 -1.57 13.64
C GLU A 24 12.38 -1.58 12.42
N GLY A 25 12.76 -2.34 11.40
CA GLY A 25 11.98 -2.44 10.17
C GLY A 25 10.77 -3.37 10.31
N HIS A 26 9.87 -3.33 9.33
CA HIS A 26 8.68 -4.20 9.29
C HIS A 26 8.98 -5.71 9.19
N SER A 27 10.24 -6.09 8.98
CA SER A 27 10.68 -7.50 8.95
C SER A 27 11.38 -7.91 10.24
N GLU A 28 11.60 -6.96 11.15
CA GLU A 28 12.39 -7.11 12.38
C GLU A 28 11.47 -7.02 13.61
N LEU A 29 10.40 -6.21 13.54
CA LEU A 29 9.45 -5.99 14.64
C LEU A 29 7.99 -6.20 14.19
N GLU A 30 7.21 -6.94 14.98
CA GLU A 30 5.79 -7.21 14.72
C GLU A 30 4.94 -5.94 14.72
N ALA A 31 5.14 -5.04 15.68
CA ALA A 31 4.44 -3.75 15.71
C ALA A 31 4.72 -2.88 14.46
N ALA A 32 5.95 -2.94 13.93
CA ALA A 32 6.31 -2.27 12.68
C ALA A 32 5.65 -2.92 11.46
N TYR A 33 5.51 -4.25 11.46
CA TYR A 33 4.75 -4.97 10.45
C TYR A 33 3.28 -4.58 10.49
N ASP A 34 2.65 -4.62 11.66
CA ASP A 34 1.23 -4.33 11.86
C ASP A 34 0.88 -2.91 11.44
N LEU A 35 1.68 -1.92 11.84
CA LEU A 35 1.45 -0.53 11.42
C LEU A 35 1.54 -0.40 9.90
N LEU A 36 2.57 -0.99 9.29
CA LEU A 36 2.73 -0.95 7.84
C LEU A 36 1.57 -1.64 7.13
N TYR A 37 1.12 -2.79 7.64
CA TYR A 37 0.00 -3.55 7.10
C TYR A 37 -1.32 -2.74 7.18
N GLN A 38 -1.60 -2.12 8.32
CA GLN A 38 -2.78 -1.25 8.49
C GLN A 38 -2.74 -0.03 7.56
N ALA A 39 -1.57 0.55 7.32
CA ALA A 39 -1.42 1.61 6.34
C ALA A 39 -1.81 1.14 4.93
N VAL A 40 -1.43 -0.09 4.55
CA VAL A 40 -1.83 -0.66 3.25
C VAL A 40 -3.33 -0.94 3.17
N LEU A 41 -3.94 -1.48 4.22
CA LEU A 41 -5.39 -1.69 4.28
C LEU A 41 -6.17 -0.38 4.13
N THR A 42 -5.71 0.69 4.78
CA THR A 42 -6.33 2.02 4.68
C THR A 42 -6.26 2.56 3.25
N MET A 43 -5.11 2.42 2.57
CA MET A 43 -5.00 2.81 1.17
C MET A 43 -5.90 1.97 0.25
N ASN A 44 -6.09 0.68 0.54
CA ASN A 44 -7.01 -0.18 -0.21
C ASN A 44 -8.46 0.27 -0.06
N GLU A 45 -8.86 0.65 1.15
CA GLU A 45 -10.21 1.17 1.39
C GLU A 45 -10.44 2.44 0.57
N ILE A 46 -9.51 3.40 0.65
CA ILE A 46 -9.57 4.64 -0.14
C ILE A 46 -9.61 4.30 -1.63
N ALA A 47 -8.73 3.41 -2.11
CA ALA A 47 -8.73 3.00 -3.50
C ALA A 47 -10.08 2.45 -3.95
N ASN A 48 -10.72 1.61 -3.13
CA ASN A 48 -12.04 1.06 -3.43
C ASN A 48 -13.14 2.12 -3.43
N GLN A 49 -13.10 3.11 -2.52
CA GLN A 49 -14.04 4.24 -2.55
C GLN A 49 -13.91 5.04 -3.85
N TYR A 50 -12.69 5.29 -4.33
CA TYR A 50 -12.45 5.97 -5.60
C TYR A 50 -12.85 5.11 -6.82
N LYS A 51 -12.62 3.78 -6.80
CA LYS A 51 -13.15 2.86 -7.84
C LYS A 51 -14.65 3.00 -7.98
N GLN A 52 -15.37 2.96 -6.85
CA GLN A 52 -16.84 3.05 -6.83
C GLN A 52 -17.33 4.41 -7.32
N LYS A 53 -16.70 5.49 -6.86
CA LYS A 53 -17.10 6.87 -7.18
C LYS A 53 -16.88 7.23 -8.66
N TYR A 54 -15.78 6.79 -9.25
CA TYR A 54 -15.37 7.23 -10.59
C TYR A 54 -15.43 6.13 -11.67
N LYS A 55 -15.80 4.89 -11.31
CA LYS A 55 -15.85 3.72 -12.20
C LYS A 55 -14.51 3.41 -12.89
N PHE A 56 -13.39 3.84 -12.32
CA PHE A 56 -12.04 3.53 -12.78
C PHE A 56 -11.46 2.30 -12.07
N LYS A 57 -10.47 1.65 -12.69
CA LYS A 57 -9.70 0.59 -12.02
C LYS A 57 -8.55 1.24 -11.24
N LEU A 58 -8.59 1.19 -9.90
CA LEU A 58 -7.57 1.79 -9.03
C LEU A 58 -6.75 0.72 -8.29
N PHE A 59 -5.45 0.61 -8.55
CA PHE A 59 -4.61 -0.41 -7.92
C PHE A 59 -3.78 0.18 -6.78
N SER A 60 -3.54 -0.59 -5.71
CA SER A 60 -2.56 -0.22 -4.68
C SER A 60 -1.29 -1.07 -4.80
N TYR A 61 -0.11 -0.47 -4.61
CA TYR A 61 1.18 -1.17 -4.73
C TYR A 61 2.19 -0.74 -3.66
N CYS A 62 2.81 -1.72 -3.01
CA CYS A 62 3.96 -1.50 -2.12
C CYS A 62 5.19 -2.19 -2.69
N HIS A 63 6.27 -1.43 -2.93
CA HIS A 63 7.56 -1.98 -3.33
C HIS A 63 8.50 -2.10 -2.12
N SER A 64 8.86 -3.34 -1.73
CA SER A 64 9.91 -3.60 -0.75
C SER A 64 11.01 -4.47 -1.36
N GLY A 65 12.25 -4.00 -1.31
CA GLY A 65 13.43 -4.63 -1.92
C GLY A 65 13.83 -5.98 -1.32
N ARG A 66 13.11 -6.50 -0.32
CA ARG A 66 13.25 -7.89 0.17
C ARG A 66 11.87 -8.50 0.43
N ARG A 67 11.46 -9.42 -0.46
CA ARG A 67 10.46 -10.49 -0.26
C ARG A 67 9.03 -10.12 0.17
N ILE A 68 8.57 -8.88 0.05
CA ILE A 68 7.14 -8.58 0.24
C ILE A 68 6.70 -7.53 -0.77
N THR A 69 6.19 -8.01 -1.89
CA THR A 69 5.47 -7.19 -2.87
C THR A 69 3.98 -7.43 -2.64
N TRP A 70 3.28 -6.43 -2.12
CA TRP A 70 1.83 -6.48 -2.02
C TRP A 70 1.22 -5.80 -3.24
N ALA A 71 0.59 -6.59 -4.11
CA ALA A 71 -0.32 -6.11 -5.14
C ALA A 71 -1.74 -6.48 -4.69
N PHE A 72 -2.56 -5.48 -4.38
CA PHE A 72 -3.96 -5.69 -4.06
C PHE A 72 -4.81 -5.20 -5.24
N TYR A 73 -5.54 -6.13 -5.87
CA TYR A 73 -6.35 -5.91 -7.07
C TYR A 73 -7.74 -5.36 -6.75
#